data_AF-A0AAE0E3E9-F1
#
_entry.id   AF-A0AAE0E3E9-F1
#
_cell.length_a   1.000
_cell.length_b   1.000
_cell.length_c   1.000
_cell.angle_alpha   90.00
_cell.angle_beta   90.00
_cell.angle_gamma   90.00
#
_symmetry.space_group_name_H-M   'P 1'
#
loop_
_entity.id
_entity.type
_entity.pdbx_description
1 polymer ?
#
loop_
_entity_poly.entity_id
_entity_poly.type
_entity_poly.pdbx_seq_one_letter_code
_entity_poly.pdbx_strand_id
1 'polypeptide(L)'
;MEEMNQMMTLMIMQEGYSTPTREECRIPVVAACCPPPPKKKKKKAFSFGKKREPPKNGYFQSPELEVFFNIMGPRREQSCG
;
A
#
# COMPACT_ATOMS: atom_id res chain seq x y z
N MET A 1 33.12 1.14 -19.73
CA MET A 1 32.54 0.95 -18.38
C MET A 1 31.07 1.37 -18.37
N GLU A 2 30.72 2.50 -18.98
CA GLU A 2 29.33 2.99 -19.08
C GLU A 2 28.41 2.08 -19.89
N GLU A 3 28.85 1.58 -21.04
CA GLU A 3 28.08 0.65 -21.89
C GLU A 3 27.64 -0.63 -21.15
N MET A 4 28.52 -1.17 -20.28
CA MET A 4 28.23 -2.35 -19.47
C MET A 4 27.18 -2.05 -18.39
N ASN A 5 27.25 -0.85 -17.80
CA ASN A 5 26.27 -0.39 -16.82
C ASN A 5 24.89 -0.17 -17.46
N GLN A 6 24.87 0.35 -18.70
CA GLN A 6 23.63 0.53 -19.46
C GLN A 6 22.98 -0.82 -19.79
N MET A 7 23.77 -1.80 -20.24
CA MET A 7 23.28 -3.15 -20.52
C MET A 7 22.76 -3.87 -19.26
N MET A 8 23.46 -3.73 -18.13
CA MET A 8 23.03 -4.27 -16.84
C MET A 8 21.71 -3.63 -16.35
N THR A 9 21.57 -2.31 -16.53
CA THR A 9 20.34 -1.58 -16.15
C THR A 9 19.14 -2.05 -16.97
N LEU A 10 19.31 -2.24 -18.28
CA LEU A 10 18.23 -2.72 -19.16
C LEU A 10 17.79 -4.14 -18.80
N MET A 11 18.73 -5.03 -18.45
CA MET A 11 18.41 -6.38 -17.94
C MET A 11 17.63 -6.33 -16.62
N ILE A 12 18.06 -5.49 -15.66
CA ILE A 12 17.36 -5.33 -14.37
C ILE A 12 15.93 -4.80 -14.57
N MET A 13 15.74 -3.87 -15.51
CA MET A 13 14.42 -3.32 -15.82
C MET A 13 13.48 -4.34 -16.47
N GLN A 14 13.99 -5.30 -17.26
CA GLN A 14 13.17 -6.37 -17.86
C GLN A 14 12.82 -7.49 -16.87
N GLU A 15 13.76 -7.86 -15.99
CA GLU A 15 13.58 -8.92 -14.97
C GLU A 15 12.65 -8.46 -13.81
N GLY A 16 12.46 -7.16 -13.64
CA GLY A 16 11.67 -6.58 -12.56
C GLY A 16 12.39 -6.59 -11.20
N TYR A 17 11.67 -6.25 -10.13
CA TYR A 17 12.23 -6.19 -8.78
C TYR A 17 11.94 -7.49 -8.02
N SER A 18 13.00 -8.20 -7.61
CA SER A 18 12.90 -9.39 -6.77
C SER A 18 13.87 -9.31 -5.59
N THR A 19 13.59 -10.07 -4.53
CA THR A 19 14.49 -10.17 -3.39
C THR A 19 15.76 -10.93 -3.80
N PRO A 20 16.97 -10.42 -3.50
CA PRO A 20 18.21 -11.13 -3.81
C PRO A 20 18.21 -12.56 -3.26
N THR A 21 18.54 -13.53 -4.11
CA THR A 21 18.50 -14.98 -3.79
C THR A 21 19.82 -15.52 -3.25
N ARG A 22 20.90 -14.74 -3.38
CA ARG A 22 22.24 -15.06 -2.87
C ARG A 22 22.21 -15.20 -1.35
N GLU A 23 22.91 -16.20 -0.83
CA GLU A 23 22.85 -16.55 0.60
C GLU A 23 23.33 -15.39 1.49
N GLU A 24 24.36 -14.65 1.08
CA GLU A 24 24.84 -13.48 1.82
C GLU A 24 23.85 -12.31 1.90
N CYS A 25 22.85 -12.26 1.01
CA CYS A 25 21.82 -11.22 0.96
C CYS A 25 20.46 -11.73 1.43
N ARG A 26 20.31 -13.04 1.65
CA ARG A 26 19.04 -13.65 2.02
C ARG A 26 18.74 -13.33 3.48
N ILE A 27 17.55 -12.79 3.72
CA ILE A 27 17.07 -12.61 5.09
C ILE A 27 17.05 -13.99 5.76
N PRO A 28 17.78 -14.20 6.85
CA PRO A 28 17.84 -15.50 7.49
C PRO A 28 16.43 -15.92 7.88
N VAL A 29 16.07 -17.16 7.56
CA VAL A 29 14.83 -17.79 8.04
C VAL A 29 15.03 -18.15 9.50
N VAL A 30 15.31 -17.15 10.34
CA VAL A 30 15.12 -17.32 11.76
C VAL A 30 13.61 -17.41 11.87
N ALA A 31 13.12 -18.61 12.17
CA ALA A 31 11.79 -18.79 12.75
C ALA A 31 11.81 -18.12 14.12
N ALA A 32 11.99 -16.79 14.14
CA ALA A 32 11.64 -15.99 15.28
C ALA A 32 10.18 -16.34 15.49
N CYS A 33 9.91 -17.01 16.62
CA CYS A 33 8.58 -17.23 17.12
C CYS A 33 7.98 -15.83 17.26
N CYS A 34 7.37 -15.34 16.18
CA CYS A 34 6.74 -14.03 16.15
C CYS A 34 5.84 -14.02 17.36
N PRO A 35 5.95 -13.02 18.25
CA PRO A 35 5.10 -12.98 19.42
C PRO A 35 3.65 -13.13 18.96
N PRO A 36 2.83 -13.90 19.67
CA PRO A 36 1.45 -14.15 19.26
C PRO A 36 0.76 -12.81 19.00
N PRO A 37 -0.06 -12.71 17.94
CA PRO A 37 -0.67 -11.45 17.56
C PRO A 37 -1.43 -10.86 18.75
N PRO A 38 -1.40 -9.54 18.93
CA PRO A 38 -2.13 -8.90 20.01
C PRO A 38 -3.60 -9.31 19.94
N LYS A 39 -4.15 -9.75 21.07
CA LYS A 39 -5.56 -10.14 21.16
C LYS A 39 -6.42 -9.01 20.61
N LYS A 40 -7.28 -9.32 19.64
CA LYS A 40 -8.30 -8.36 19.16
C LYS A 40 -9.02 -7.84 20.40
N LYS A 41 -8.84 -6.56 20.72
CA LYS A 41 -9.70 -5.94 21.73
C LYS A 41 -11.13 -6.14 21.23
N LYS A 42 -12.02 -6.69 22.07
CA LYS A 42 -13.46 -6.65 21.81
C LYS A 42 -13.73 -5.23 21.38
N LYS A 43 -14.20 -5.06 20.15
CA LYS A 43 -14.37 -3.77 19.52
C LYS A 43 -15.04 -2.85 20.55
N LYS A 44 -14.28 -2.00 21.27
CA LYS A 44 -14.67 -0.59 21.29
C LYS A 44 -14.61 -0.31 19.82
N ALA A 45 -15.77 -0.49 19.14
CA ALA A 45 -15.95 -0.23 17.73
C ALA A 45 -15.04 0.94 17.49
N PHE A 46 -13.95 0.76 16.70
CA PHE A 46 -12.95 1.80 16.39
C PHE A 46 -13.73 3.07 16.50
N SER A 47 -13.51 3.87 17.55
CA SER A 47 -14.58 4.77 18.00
C SER A 47 -14.97 5.54 16.77
N PHE A 48 -16.11 5.15 16.20
CA PHE A 48 -16.94 5.97 15.35
C PHE A 48 -17.53 7.03 16.29
N GLY A 49 -16.72 7.54 17.25
CA GLY A 49 -16.70 8.92 17.62
C GLY A 49 -16.93 9.66 16.33
N LYS A 50 -18.07 10.34 16.35
CA LYS A 50 -18.77 11.03 15.27
C LYS A 50 -18.00 11.02 13.96
N LYS A 51 -18.61 10.47 12.89
CA LYS A 51 -18.11 10.59 11.50
C LYS A 51 -17.35 11.91 11.40
N ARG A 52 -16.03 11.82 11.18
CA ARG A 52 -15.19 13.01 11.12
C ARG A 52 -15.81 13.95 10.11
N GLU A 53 -16.13 15.16 10.55
CA GLU A 53 -16.63 16.18 9.64
C GLU A 53 -15.57 16.41 8.56
N PRO A 54 -15.99 16.73 7.33
CA PRO A 54 -15.06 17.18 6.30
C PRO A 54 -14.15 18.29 6.86
N PRO A 55 -12.92 18.42 6.34
CA PRO A 55 -12.07 19.55 6.67
C PRO A 55 -12.83 20.86 6.42
N LYS A 56 -12.61 21.88 7.27
CA LYS A 56 -13.33 23.17 7.22
C LYS A 56 -13.27 23.85 5.85
N ASN A 57 -12.19 23.64 5.10
CA ASN A 57 -11.96 24.25 3.79
C ASN A 57 -12.25 23.28 2.64
N GLY A 58 -12.98 22.19 2.90
CA GLY A 58 -13.13 21.10 1.95
C GLY A 58 -11.87 20.24 1.83
N TYR A 59 -11.99 19.17 1.05
CA TYR A 59 -10.84 18.36 0.65
C TYR A 59 -10.10 19.04 -0.50
N PHE A 60 -8.89 18.58 -0.78
CA PHE A 60 -8.14 19.02 -1.96
C PHE A 60 -8.98 18.80 -3.23
N GLN A 61 -9.26 19.88 -3.95
CA GLN A 61 -9.94 19.85 -5.24
C GLN A 61 -8.90 20.01 -6.34
N SER A 62 -8.68 18.93 -7.09
CA SER A 62 -7.90 18.95 -8.33
C SER A 62 -8.82 18.55 -9.49
N PRO A 63 -8.74 19.23 -10.65
CA PRO A 63 -9.52 18.88 -11.83
C PRO A 63 -9.39 17.41 -12.23
N GLU A 64 -8.21 16.83 -12.05
CA GLU A 64 -7.94 15.43 -12.39
C GLU A 64 -8.73 14.45 -11.51
N LEU A 65 -8.89 14.76 -10.22
CA LEU A 65 -9.64 13.94 -9.28
C LEU A 65 -11.15 14.05 -9.56
N GLU A 66 -11.64 15.23 -9.92
CA GLU A 66 -13.03 15.41 -10.30
C GLU A 66 -13.39 14.57 -11.53
N VAL A 67 -12.53 14.59 -12.55
CA VAL A 67 -12.67 13.72 -13.74
C VAL A 67 -12.67 12.24 -13.32
N PHE A 68 -11.74 11.83 -12.46
CA PHE A 68 -11.68 10.46 -11.96
C PHE A 68 -12.97 10.03 -11.24
N PHE A 69 -13.49 10.86 -10.34
CA PHE A 69 -14.73 10.56 -9.61
C PHE A 69 -15.97 10.58 -10.51
N ASN A 70 -16.00 11.45 -11.53
CA ASN A 70 -17.08 11.50 -12.52
C ASN A 70 -17.10 10.25 -13.40
N ILE A 71 -15.93 9.67 -13.74
CA ILE A 71 -15.81 8.45 -14.53
C ILE A 71 -16.12 7.20 -13.68
N MET A 72 -15.66 7.16 -12.43
CA MET A 72 -15.80 5.99 -11.55
C MET A 72 -17.26 5.73 -11.11
N GLY A 73 -18.18 6.67 -11.35
CA GLY A 73 -19.58 6.58 -10.96
C GLY A 73 -19.78 6.61 -9.44
N PRO A 74 -21.04 6.63 -8.96
CA PRO A 74 -21.31 6.61 -7.53
C PRO A 74 -20.67 5.37 -6.88
N ARG A 75 -19.88 5.61 -5.82
CA ARG A 75 -19.29 4.56 -4.98
C ARG A 75 -20.41 3.62 -4.53
N ARG A 76 -20.37 2.34 -4.93
CA ARG A 76 -21.25 1.33 -4.35
C ARG A 76 -21.09 1.40 -2.83
N GLU A 77 -22.17 1.71 -2.11
CA GLU A 77 -22.21 1.46 -0.68
C GLU A 77 -21.91 -0.03 -0.50
N GLN A 78 -20.79 -0.34 0.15
CA GLN A 78 -20.59 -1.69 0.65
C GLN A 78 -21.61 -1.84 1.77
N SER A 79 -22.76 -2.43 1.46
CA SER A 79 -23.63 -3.00 2.48
C SER A 79 -22.85 -4.13 3.13
N CYS A 80 -22.50 -3.96 4.40
CA CYS A 80 -22.04 -5.07 5.22
C CYS A 80 -23.22 -6.05 5.35
N GLY A 81 -23.21 -7.13 4.58
CA GLY A 81 -23.97 -8.35 4.84
C GLY A 81 -23.11 -9.35 5.59
#